data_AF-A0A7J9VFI0-F1
#
_entry.id   AF-A0A7J9VFI0-F1
#
_cell.length_a   1.000
_cell.length_b   1.000
_cell.length_c   1.000
_cell.angle_alpha   90.00
_cell.angle_beta   90.00
_cell.angle_gamma   90.00
#
_symmetry.space_group_name_H-M   'P 1'
#
loop_
_entity.id
_entity.type
_entity.pdbx_description
1 polymer ?
#
loop_
_entity_poly.entity_id
_entity_poly.type
_entity_poly.pdbx_seq_one_letter_code
_entity_poly.pdbx_strand_id
1 'polypeptide(L)' 'MRATALAYLEAGGARAAASALGVHKNTVLYRLRQVEDLLGHPIDKDPLRLHLALLLADHYGPRALQ' A
#
# COMPACT_ATOMS: atom_id res chain seq x y z
N MET A 1 -0.55 -5.94 5.44
CA MET A 1 -1.24 -4.88 4.66
C MET A 1 -0.28 -3.98 3.90
N ARG A 2 0.88 -3.62 4.47
CA ARG A 2 1.96 -2.86 3.79
C ARG A 2 2.26 -3.33 2.35
N ALA A 3 2.50 -4.62 2.15
CA ALA A 3 2.73 -5.20 0.82
C ALA A 3 1.59 -4.94 -0.18
N THR A 4 0.34 -4.90 0.28
CA THR A 4 -0.81 -4.60 -0.59
C THR A 4 -0.86 -3.13 -0.99
N ALA A 5 -0.51 -2.21 -0.07
CA ALA A 5 -0.41 -0.79 -0.37
C ALA A 5 0.73 -0.51 -1.36
N LEU A 6 1.92 -1.09 -1.15
CA LEU A 6 3.05 -0.99 -2.08
C LEU A 6 2.69 -1.51 -3.48
N ALA A 7 2.18 -2.75 -3.56
CA ALA A 7 1.80 -3.34 -4.85
C ALA A 7 0.71 -2.53 -5.57
N TYR A 8 -0.22 -1.89 -4.84
CA TYR A 8 -1.21 -1.01 -5.45
C TYR A 8 -0.60 0.27 -6.03
N LEU A 9 0.29 0.92 -5.27
CA LEU A 9 0.97 2.14 -5.70
C LEU A 9 1.92 1.88 -6.88
N GLU A 10 2.61 0.74 -6.90
CA GLU A 10 3.51 0.34 -7.98
C GLU A 10 2.76 -0.08 -9.25
N ALA A 11 1.68 -0.86 -9.08
CA ALA A 11 0.93 -1.40 -10.21
C ALA A 11 -0.14 -0.44 -10.76
N GLY A 12 -0.40 0.69 -10.09
CA GLY A 12 -1.35 1.72 -10.52
C GLY A 12 -2.81 1.29 -10.49
N GLY A 13 -3.16 0.22 -9.77
CA GLY A 13 -4.55 -0.22 -9.68
C GLY A 13 -4.78 -1.59 -9.04
N ALA A 14 -6.00 -1.79 -8.52
CA ALA A 14 -6.34 -2.96 -7.72
C ALA A 14 -6.29 -4.28 -8.51
N ARG A 15 -6.56 -4.26 -9.82
CA ARG A 15 -6.50 -5.45 -10.66
C ARG A 15 -5.06 -5.90 -10.91
N ALA A 16 -4.18 -4.96 -11.23
CA ALA A 16 -2.76 -5.25 -11.46
C ALA A 16 -2.07 -5.68 -10.16
N ALA A 17 -2.37 -4.99 -9.05
CA ALA A 17 -1.91 -5.39 -7.72
C ALA A 17 -2.41 -6.79 -7.31
N ALA A 18 -3.67 -7.12 -7.61
CA ALA A 18 -4.23 -8.44 -7.34
C ALA A 18 -3.50 -9.55 -8.12
N SER A 19 -3.17 -9.28 -9.38
CA SER A 19 -2.35 -10.17 -10.21
C SER A 19 -0.95 -10.36 -9.62
N ALA A 20 -0.29 -9.28 -9.19
CA ALA A 20 1.04 -9.32 -8.60
C ALA A 20 1.07 -10.07 -7.25
N LEU A 21 0.00 -9.98 -6.47
CA LEU A 21 -0.11 -10.59 -5.14
C LEU A 21 -0.72 -12.00 -5.15
N GLY A 22 -1.20 -12.49 -6.30
CA GLY A 22 -1.88 -13.79 -6.39
C GLY A 22 -3.20 -13.87 -5.61
N VAL A 23 -3.93 -12.75 -5.50
CA VAL A 23 -5.20 -12.67 -4.75
C VAL A 23 -6.33 -12.13 -5.64
N HIS A 24 -7.57 -12.22 -5.15
CA HIS A 24 -8.71 -11.62 -5.84
C HIS A 24 -8.71 -10.08 -5.70
N LYS A 25 -9.21 -9.36 -6.73
CA LYS A 25 -9.34 -7.90 -6.73
C LYS A 25 -10.05 -7.36 -5.48
N ASN A 26 -11.13 -8.03 -5.04
CA ASN A 26 -11.90 -7.59 -3.86
C ASN A 26 -11.07 -7.69 -2.57
N THR A 27 -10.16 -8.66 -2.47
CA THR A 27 -9.25 -8.77 -1.33
C THR A 27 -8.28 -7.59 -1.28
N VAL A 28 -7.80 -7.12 -2.45
CA VAL A 28 -6.99 -5.89 -2.53
C VAL A 28 -7.81 -4.69 -2.09
N LEU A 29 -9.01 -4.50 -2.64
CA LEU A 29 -9.88 -3.36 -2.28
C LEU A 29 -10.23 -3.34 -0.79
N TYR A 30 -10.53 -4.50 -0.21
CA TYR A 30 -10.80 -4.63 1.23
C TYR A 30 -9.58 -4.22 2.07
N ARG A 31 -8.40 -4.74 1.73
CA ARG A 31 -7.15 -4.39 2.43
C ARG A 31 -6.79 -2.92 2.25
N LEU A 32 -7.06 -2.33 1.08
CA LEU A 32 -6.85 -0.91 0.84
C LEU A 32 -7.76 -0.07 1.72
N ARG A 33 -9.02 -0.44 1.88
CA ARG A 33 -9.92 0.25 2.81
C ARG A 33 -9.39 0.25 4.23
N GLN A 34 -8.90 -0.89 4.71
CA GLN A 34 -8.28 -0.97 6.03
C GLN A 34 -7.02 -0.10 6.15
N VAL A 35 -6.24 0.03 5.07
CA VAL A 35 -5.10 0.95 5.03
C VAL A 35 -5.57 2.40 5.08
N GLU A 36 -6.59 2.77 4.33
CA GLU A 36 -7.17 4.12 4.33
C GLU A 36 -7.79 4.48 5.68
N ASP A 37 -8.45 3.54 6.34
CA ASP A 37 -8.97 3.70 7.71
C ASP A 37 -7.84 4.03 8.70
N LEU A 38 -6.67 3.38 8.54
CA LEU A 38 -5.49 3.65 9.36
C LEU A 38 -4.80 4.98 9.01
N LEU A 39 -4.82 5.37 7.73
CA LEU A 39 -4.26 6.64 7.25
C LEU A 39 -5.16 7.84 7.59
N GLY A 40 -6.46 7.60 7.77
CA GLY A 40 -7.48 8.64 7.89
C GLY A 40 -7.75 9.40 6.60
N HIS A 41 -7.25 8.91 5.46
CA HIS A 41 -7.43 9.51 4.14
C HIS A 41 -7.24 8.49 3.01
N PRO A 42 -7.71 8.80 1.78
CA PRO A 42 -7.49 7.95 0.61
C PRO A 42 -6.01 7.68 0.33
N ILE A 43 -5.71 6.49 -0.17
CA ILE A 43 -4.33 6.06 -0.43
C ILE A 43 -3.65 6.89 -1.54
N ASP A 44 -4.45 7.47 -2.43
CA ASP A 44 -4.04 8.26 -3.60
C ASP A 44 -3.96 9.78 -3.32
N LYS A 45 -4.15 10.21 -2.07
CA LYS A 45 -4.05 11.63 -1.69
C LYS A 45 -2.64 12.22 -1.94
N ASP A 46 -1.60 11.44 -1.64
CA ASP A 46 -0.19 11.78 -1.90
C ASP A 46 0.59 10.48 -2.17
N PRO A 47 0.43 9.89 -3.37
CA PRO A 47 0.87 8.53 -3.65
C PRO A 47 2.40 8.41 -3.65
N LEU A 48 3.12 9.46 -4.07
CA LEU A 48 4.58 9.47 -4.07
C LEU A 48 5.13 9.47 -2.64
N ARG A 49 4.64 10.38 -1.79
CA ARG A 49 5.08 10.45 -0.39
C ARG A 49 4.77 9.15 0.35
N LEU A 50 3.56 8.60 0.15
CA LEU A 50 3.19 7.35 0.78
C LEU A 50 4.03 6.18 0.28
N HIS A 51 4.27 6.08 -1.03
CA HIS A 51 5.13 5.04 -1.60
C HIS A 51 6.54 5.07 -1.00
N LEU A 52 7.16 6.25 -0.94
CA LEU A 52 8.48 6.44 -0.31
C LEU A 52 8.46 6.05 1.17
N ALA A 53 7.47 6.50 1.94
CA ALA A 53 7.36 6.14 3.36
C ALA A 53 7.22 4.63 3.58
N LEU A 54 6.46 3.95 2.71
CA LEU A 54 6.30 2.50 2.77
C LEU A 54 7.60 1.76 2.42
N LEU A 55 8.35 2.21 1.40
CA LEU A 55 9.65 1.65 1.03
C LEU A 55 10.69 1.82 2.15
N LEU A 56 10.77 3.01 2.75
CA LEU A 56 11.68 3.26 3.86
C LEU A 56 11.33 2.36 5.05
N ALA A 57 10.05 2.24 5.38
CA ALA A 57 9.60 1.36 6.46
C ALA A 57 9.83 -0.13 6.15
N ASP A 58 9.80 -0.54 4.89
CA ASP A 58 10.09 -1.91 4.46
C ASP A 58 11.59 -2.22 4.55
N HIS A 59 12.44 -1.29 4.09
CA HIS A 59 13.89 -1.45 4.06
C HIS A 59 14.57 -1.31 5.43
N TYR A 60 14.13 -0.33 6.23
CA TYR A 60 14.78 0.02 7.50
C TYR A 60 13.99 -0.44 8.74
N GLY A 61 12.73 -0.88 8.57
CA GLY A 61 11.88 -1.29 9.69
C GLY A 61 11.68 -0.16 10.73
N PRO A 62 11.48 -0.51 12.01
CA PRO A 62 11.29 0.46 13.10
C PRO A 62 12.47 1.42 13.32
N ARG A 63 13.64 1.14 12.72
CA ARG A 63 14.85 1.96 12.85
C ARG A 63 14.79 3.23 12.00
N ALA A 64 13.83 3.36 11.08
CA ALA A 64 13.63 4.58 10.28
C ALA A 64 13.14 5.79 11.09
N LEU A 65 12.71 5.58 12.33
CA LEU A 65 12.16 6.61 13.23
C LEU A 65 13.13 7.00 14.36
N GLN A 66 14.39 6.55 14.31
CA GLN A 66 15.42 6.86 15.30
C GLN A 66 16.33 7.99 14.84
#